data_AF-A0A6G1G1B9-F1
#
_entry.id   AF-A0A6G1G1B9-F1
#
_cell.length_a   1.000
_cell.length_b   1.000
_cell.length_c   1.000
_cell.angle_alpha   90.00
_cell.angle_beta   90.00
_cell.angle_gamma   90.00
#
_symmetry.space_group_name_H-M   'P 1'
#
loop_
_entity.id
_entity.type
_entity.pdbx_description
1 polymer ?
#
loop_
_entity_poly.entity_id
_entity_poly.type
_entity_poly.pdbx_seq_one_letter_code
_entity_poly.pdbx_strand_id
1 'polypeptide(L)'
;MSQMPLYGIVSSDSSDPMYWLRMMLASNRGTLMELGITPIISSGMVFQLLAGTHMLDIDMNLKTDRELYQTAQKLLALIISVGQAIVYVVSGLYGPPSELGLGVCILLVVQLVIAGLVIILLDELLQKGYGFGSGISLFIATNVCESIVWKAFSPTTINTGRGPEFEGAVLALVHLLITWPNKSLALREAFFRQNLPNIMNLMATVVIFAAVIYLQGFRVEIPVKSSRQRGMRGSYPVRLFYTSNMPIMLQSALTSNVFIISQMLYSRFTDNLLVRLLGVWEPLQDGSSQLHAASGIAYYMSPPLSFSQALLDPIHTAVYLVYMIVACAIFSKTWIEVSGSSPRDVAKQLKEQGLVMAGHREQSMYKELKRVIPTAAAFGGACIGVLSVTSDMLGALGSGTSILLAVT
;
A
#
# COMPACT_ATOMS: atom_id res chain seq x y z
N MET A 1 -19.52 -6.55 1.07
CA MET A 1 -18.67 -7.76 1.03
C MET A 1 -17.63 -7.75 2.16
N SER A 2 -16.92 -6.64 2.40
CA SER A 2 -15.86 -6.52 3.44
C SER A 2 -16.28 -6.72 4.91
N GLN A 3 -17.57 -6.80 5.20
CA GLN A 3 -18.13 -6.92 6.56
C GLN A 3 -18.95 -8.20 6.75
N MET A 4 -19.09 -9.02 5.69
CA MET A 4 -19.82 -10.28 5.76
C MET A 4 -18.82 -11.41 6.06
N PRO A 5 -18.99 -12.16 7.16
CA PRO A 5 -18.10 -13.26 7.49
C PRO A 5 -18.24 -14.42 6.50
N LEU A 6 -17.16 -15.17 6.30
CA LEU A 6 -17.17 -16.42 5.53
C LEU A 6 -17.89 -17.52 6.31
N TYR A 7 -18.52 -18.44 5.58
CA TYR A 7 -19.12 -19.62 6.17
C TYR A 7 -18.03 -20.65 6.50
N GLY A 8 -18.05 -21.22 7.72
CA GLY A 8 -17.14 -22.30 8.13
C GLY A 8 -15.86 -21.87 8.87
N ILE A 9 -15.73 -20.62 9.32
CA ILE A 9 -14.61 -20.20 10.17
C ILE A 9 -14.83 -20.72 11.59
N VAL A 10 -13.98 -21.65 12.04
CA VAL A 10 -14.03 -22.22 13.40
C VAL A 10 -12.92 -21.64 14.30
N SER A 11 -11.88 -21.07 13.70
CA SER A 11 -10.74 -20.47 14.42
C SER A 11 -10.49 -19.02 13.99
N SER A 12 -11.03 -18.07 14.75
CA SER A 12 -10.77 -16.63 14.59
C SER A 12 -9.46 -16.16 15.24
N ASP A 13 -8.81 -17.00 16.06
CA ASP A 13 -7.65 -16.64 16.89
C ASP A 13 -6.27 -17.11 16.35
N SER A 14 -6.19 -17.65 15.13
CA SER A 14 -4.88 -18.03 14.57
C SER A 14 -4.05 -16.79 14.20
N SER A 15 -2.72 -16.82 14.39
CA SER A 15 -1.82 -15.69 14.10
C SER A 15 -1.91 -15.25 12.63
N ASP A 16 -2.18 -13.97 12.36
CA ASP A 16 -2.19 -13.39 11.00
C ASP A 16 -0.76 -13.11 10.53
N PRO A 17 -0.21 -13.84 9.55
CA PRO A 17 1.12 -13.55 8.98
C PRO A 17 1.08 -12.31 8.07
N MET A 18 -0.11 -11.85 7.68
CA MET A 18 -0.33 -10.90 6.59
C MET A 18 -0.89 -9.55 7.06
N TYR A 19 -0.80 -9.21 8.35
CA TYR A 19 -1.42 -7.98 8.89
C TYR A 19 -1.03 -6.71 8.09
N TRP A 20 0.26 -6.59 7.74
CA TRP A 20 0.79 -5.48 6.95
C TRP A 20 0.29 -5.46 5.50
N LEU A 21 0.17 -6.65 4.90
CA LEU A 21 -0.27 -6.83 3.51
C LEU A 21 -1.79 -6.53 3.36
N ARG A 22 -2.58 -6.88 4.39
CA ARG A 22 -4.05 -6.70 4.42
C ARG A 22 -4.47 -5.23 4.32
N MET A 23 -3.77 -4.32 5.03
CA MET A 23 -4.06 -2.87 4.96
C MET A 23 -3.83 -2.26 3.57
N MET A 24 -2.96 -2.84 2.74
CA MET A 24 -2.71 -2.34 1.38
C MET A 24 -3.62 -2.97 0.34
N LEU A 25 -3.98 -4.23 0.54
CA LEU A 25 -4.76 -5.03 -0.41
C LEU A 25 -6.26 -4.94 -0.15
N ALA A 26 -6.70 -3.99 0.69
CA ALA A 26 -8.09 -3.81 1.11
C ALA A 26 -8.75 -5.14 1.50
N SER A 27 -8.03 -5.95 2.29
CA SER A 27 -8.45 -7.29 2.69
C SER A 27 -8.78 -7.32 4.17
N ASN A 28 -10.02 -7.72 4.49
CA ASN A 28 -10.44 -7.98 5.86
C ASN A 28 -10.45 -9.49 6.12
N ARG A 29 -9.82 -9.91 7.21
CA ARG A 29 -9.75 -11.32 7.59
C ARG A 29 -11.12 -11.92 7.83
N GLY A 30 -11.32 -13.14 7.35
CA GLY A 30 -12.52 -13.91 7.63
C GLY A 30 -13.77 -13.36 6.97
N THR A 31 -13.62 -12.47 5.99
CA THR A 31 -14.72 -11.88 5.23
C THR A 31 -14.68 -12.32 3.78
N LEU A 32 -15.77 -12.12 3.03
CA LEU A 32 -15.76 -12.36 1.58
C LEU A 32 -14.67 -11.56 0.83
N MET A 33 -14.08 -10.52 1.44
CA MET A 33 -13.04 -9.70 0.84
C MET A 33 -11.62 -10.13 1.25
N GLU A 34 -11.42 -11.39 1.67
CA GLU A 34 -10.11 -11.87 2.13
C GLU A 34 -9.03 -11.92 1.04
N LEU A 35 -9.39 -12.28 -0.20
CA LEU A 35 -8.44 -12.11 -1.33
C LEU A 35 -8.23 -10.64 -1.70
N GLY A 36 -9.15 -9.75 -1.32
CA GLY A 36 -9.11 -8.33 -1.60
C GLY A 36 -8.92 -8.03 -3.09
N ILE A 37 -8.09 -7.03 -3.38
CA ILE A 37 -7.70 -6.61 -4.73
C ILE A 37 -6.37 -7.25 -5.19
N THR A 38 -5.81 -8.18 -4.41
CA THR A 38 -4.50 -8.82 -4.66
C THR A 38 -4.38 -9.44 -6.04
N PRO A 39 -5.33 -10.26 -6.52
CA PRO A 39 -5.22 -10.89 -7.83
C PRO A 39 -5.22 -9.86 -8.98
N ILE A 40 -5.94 -8.75 -8.80
CA ILE A 40 -6.06 -7.68 -9.80
C ILE A 40 -4.75 -6.90 -9.89
N ILE A 41 -4.21 -6.47 -8.75
CA ILE A 41 -2.93 -5.74 -8.68
C ILE A 41 -1.80 -6.63 -9.18
N SER A 42 -1.73 -7.89 -8.73
CA SER A 42 -0.67 -8.81 -9.13
C SER A 42 -0.68 -9.08 -10.62
N SER A 43 -1.86 -9.30 -11.22
CA SER A 43 -1.97 -9.48 -12.67
C SER A 43 -1.57 -8.22 -13.43
N GLY A 44 -2.03 -7.05 -12.98
CA GLY A 44 -1.66 -5.77 -13.57
C GLY A 44 -0.16 -5.51 -13.53
N MET A 45 0.49 -5.74 -12.38
CA MET A 45 1.95 -5.58 -12.24
C MET A 45 2.73 -6.54 -13.14
N VAL A 46 2.32 -7.81 -13.25
CA VAL A 46 2.97 -8.78 -14.12
C VAL A 46 2.86 -8.32 -15.58
N PHE A 47 1.67 -7.98 -16.06
CA PHE A 47 1.50 -7.53 -17.44
C PHE A 47 2.15 -6.18 -17.73
N GLN A 48 2.25 -5.27 -16.75
CA GLN A 48 3.00 -4.03 -16.88
C GLN A 48 4.51 -4.29 -16.97
N LEU A 49 5.03 -5.23 -16.18
CA LEU A 49 6.43 -5.61 -16.24
C LEU A 49 6.77 -6.29 -17.57
N LEU A 50 5.94 -7.22 -18.05
CA LEU A 50 6.15 -7.87 -19.36
C LEU A 50 6.11 -6.89 -20.53
N ALA A 51 5.21 -5.90 -20.48
CA ALA A 51 5.15 -4.85 -21.48
C ALA A 51 6.40 -3.94 -21.40
N GLY A 52 6.85 -3.60 -20.19
CA GLY A 52 8.02 -2.73 -20.00
C GLY A 52 9.36 -3.39 -20.31
N THR A 53 9.49 -4.72 -20.17
CA THR A 53 10.70 -5.45 -20.60
C THR A 53 10.76 -5.70 -22.11
N HIS A 54 9.77 -5.21 -22.88
CA HIS A 54 9.61 -5.48 -24.31
C HIS A 54 9.59 -6.99 -24.65
N MET A 55 9.21 -7.85 -23.70
CA MET A 55 8.99 -9.27 -23.98
C MET A 55 7.67 -9.49 -24.75
N LEU A 56 6.73 -8.56 -24.62
CA LEU A 56 5.50 -8.49 -25.40
C LEU A 56 5.46 -7.15 -26.14
N ASP A 57 5.62 -7.18 -27.46
CA ASP A 57 5.37 -6.02 -28.32
C ASP A 57 3.85 -5.82 -28.46
N ILE A 58 3.29 -4.96 -27.61
CA ILE A 58 1.87 -4.62 -27.62
C ILE A 58 1.71 -3.20 -28.13
N ASP A 59 1.13 -3.05 -29.31
CA ASP A 59 0.78 -1.75 -29.84
C ASP A 59 -0.53 -1.26 -29.21
N MET A 60 -0.43 -0.43 -28.18
CA MET A 60 -1.60 0.18 -27.50
C MET A 60 -2.44 1.09 -28.42
N ASN A 61 -1.96 1.37 -29.62
CA ASN A 61 -2.68 2.10 -30.66
C ASN A 61 -3.70 1.22 -31.42
N LEU A 62 -3.47 -0.10 -31.47
CA LEU A 62 -4.37 -1.05 -32.09
C LEU A 62 -5.46 -1.46 -31.10
N LYS A 63 -6.71 -1.27 -31.50
CA LYS A 63 -7.88 -1.62 -30.65
C LYS A 63 -7.89 -3.11 -30.30
N THR A 64 -7.57 -3.97 -31.25
CA THR A 64 -7.53 -5.43 -31.07
C THR A 64 -6.52 -5.85 -30.02
N ASP A 65 -5.31 -5.28 -30.05
CA ASP A 65 -4.23 -5.63 -29.12
C ASP A 65 -4.53 -5.14 -27.70
N ARG A 66 -5.15 -3.96 -27.59
CA ARG A 66 -5.64 -3.44 -26.30
C ARG A 66 -6.73 -4.34 -25.71
N GLU A 67 -7.69 -4.79 -26.51
CA GLU A 67 -8.74 -5.70 -26.06
C GLU A 67 -8.17 -7.06 -25.64
N LEU A 68 -7.20 -7.60 -26.39
CA LEU A 68 -6.52 -8.84 -26.07
C LEU A 68 -5.72 -8.73 -24.76
N TYR A 69 -4.97 -7.63 -24.59
CA TYR A 69 -4.20 -7.35 -23.37
C TYR A 69 -5.11 -7.28 -22.14
N GLN A 70 -6.21 -6.53 -22.23
CA GLN A 70 -7.18 -6.42 -21.14
C GLN A 70 -7.84 -7.78 -20.83
N THR A 71 -8.12 -8.59 -21.85
CA THR A 71 -8.73 -9.91 -21.67
C THR A 71 -7.73 -10.89 -21.02
N ALA A 72 -6.48 -10.89 -21.46
CA ALA A 72 -5.41 -11.71 -20.90
C ALA A 72 -5.10 -11.34 -19.44
N GLN A 73 -5.05 -10.05 -19.12
CA GLN A 73 -4.89 -9.55 -17.75
C GLN A 73 -6.00 -10.03 -16.82
N LYS A 74 -7.25 -10.01 -17.29
CA LYS A 74 -8.41 -10.51 -16.52
C LYS A 74 -8.37 -12.01 -16.32
N LEU A 75 -8.03 -12.77 -17.36
CA LEU A 75 -7.90 -14.22 -17.27
C LEU A 75 -6.82 -14.62 -16.26
N LEU A 76 -5.67 -13.93 -16.29
CA LEU A 76 -4.59 -14.18 -15.33
C LEU A 76 -5.01 -13.79 -13.91
N ALA A 77 -5.74 -12.68 -13.73
CA ALA A 77 -6.27 -12.30 -12.41
C ALA A 77 -7.23 -13.36 -11.85
N LEU A 78 -8.08 -13.95 -12.70
CA LEU A 78 -8.97 -15.05 -12.30
C LEU A 78 -8.18 -16.29 -11.89
N ILE A 79 -7.15 -16.67 -12.66
CA ILE A 79 -6.28 -17.82 -12.34
C ILE A 79 -5.55 -17.61 -11.02
N ILE A 80 -4.99 -16.41 -10.79
CA ILE A 80 -4.37 -16.05 -9.51
C ILE A 80 -5.38 -16.12 -8.37
N SER A 81 -6.60 -15.62 -8.57
CA SER A 81 -7.66 -15.67 -7.55
C SER A 81 -8.01 -17.11 -7.16
N VAL A 82 -8.13 -18.02 -8.12
CA VAL A 82 -8.39 -19.44 -7.85
C VAL A 82 -7.20 -20.08 -7.12
N GLY A 83 -5.98 -19.82 -7.59
CA GLY A 83 -4.76 -20.32 -6.95
C GLY A 83 -4.60 -19.86 -5.50
N GLN A 84 -4.79 -18.56 -5.24
CA GLN A 84 -4.71 -17.99 -3.89
C GLN A 84 -5.80 -18.55 -2.96
N ALA A 85 -7.03 -18.67 -3.45
CA ALA A 85 -8.12 -19.24 -2.64
C ALA A 85 -7.82 -20.69 -2.22
N ILE A 86 -7.28 -21.52 -3.13
CA ILE A 86 -6.85 -22.89 -2.81
C ILE A 86 -5.72 -22.87 -1.80
N VAL A 87 -4.69 -22.06 -2.01
CA VAL A 87 -3.54 -21.98 -1.10
C VAL A 87 -3.97 -21.55 0.30
N TYR A 88 -4.85 -20.55 0.44
CA TYR A 88 -5.34 -20.11 1.74
C TYR A 88 -6.12 -21.19 2.49
N VAL A 89 -6.99 -21.92 1.81
CA VAL A 89 -7.74 -23.03 2.44
C VAL A 89 -6.82 -24.20 2.79
N VAL A 90 -5.90 -24.58 1.90
CA VAL A 90 -4.94 -25.69 2.13
C VAL A 90 -3.90 -25.34 3.19
N SER A 91 -3.50 -24.08 3.31
CA SER A 91 -2.54 -23.62 4.32
C SER A 91 -3.06 -23.75 5.76
N GLY A 92 -4.33 -24.11 5.95
CA GLY A 92 -4.93 -24.32 7.27
C GLY A 92 -5.22 -23.03 8.02
N LEU A 93 -5.24 -21.89 7.32
CA LEU A 93 -5.44 -20.57 7.93
C LEU A 93 -6.81 -20.43 8.62
N TYR A 94 -7.79 -21.22 8.18
CA TYR A 94 -9.15 -21.31 8.75
C TYR A 94 -9.35 -22.50 9.71
N GLY A 95 -8.32 -23.34 9.88
CA GLY A 95 -8.31 -24.58 10.65
C GLY A 95 -7.77 -25.77 9.81
N PRO A 96 -7.34 -26.86 10.45
CA PRO A 96 -6.78 -28.00 9.74
C PRO A 96 -7.86 -28.68 8.85
N PRO A 97 -7.56 -29.01 7.58
CA PRO A 97 -8.54 -29.57 6.64
C PRO A 97 -9.15 -30.91 7.08
N SER A 98 -8.52 -31.60 8.04
CA SER A 98 -9.04 -32.80 8.68
C SER A 98 -10.21 -32.55 9.64
N GLU A 99 -10.31 -31.37 10.24
CA GLU A 99 -11.39 -31.02 11.20
C GLU A 99 -12.56 -30.30 10.52
N LEU A 100 -12.30 -29.54 9.45
CA LEU A 100 -13.34 -28.80 8.71
C LEU A 100 -14.22 -29.72 7.84
N GLY A 101 -13.71 -30.89 7.44
CA GLY A 101 -14.34 -31.75 6.46
C GLY A 101 -14.19 -31.20 5.03
N LEU A 102 -13.90 -32.11 4.09
CA LEU A 102 -13.64 -31.79 2.67
C LEU A 102 -14.75 -30.96 2.02
N GLY A 103 -16.01 -31.17 2.42
CA GLY A 103 -17.17 -30.44 1.90
C GLY A 103 -17.18 -28.95 2.25
N VAL A 104 -16.81 -28.58 3.48
CA VAL A 104 -16.75 -27.17 3.91
C VAL A 104 -15.57 -26.46 3.27
N CYS A 105 -14.42 -27.14 3.15
CA CYS A 105 -13.24 -26.60 2.46
C CYS A 105 -13.56 -26.25 1.00
N ILE A 106 -14.25 -27.13 0.26
CA ILE A 106 -14.65 -26.86 -1.13
C ILE A 106 -15.62 -25.68 -1.21
N LEU A 107 -16.59 -25.61 -0.29
CA LEU A 107 -17.54 -24.50 -0.23
C LEU A 107 -16.84 -23.16 0.02
N LEU A 108 -15.85 -23.14 0.94
CA LEU A 108 -15.06 -21.95 1.25
C LEU A 108 -14.25 -21.48 0.03
N VAL A 109 -13.60 -22.40 -0.69
CA VAL A 109 -12.90 -22.07 -1.95
C VAL A 109 -13.86 -21.46 -2.97
N VAL A 110 -15.03 -22.08 -3.19
CA VAL A 110 -16.03 -21.58 -4.15
C VAL A 110 -16.52 -20.18 -3.74
N GLN A 111 -16.80 -19.96 -2.45
CA GLN A 111 -17.24 -18.65 -1.94
C GLN A 111 -16.18 -17.55 -2.18
N LEU A 112 -14.90 -17.85 -1.93
CA LEU A 112 -13.79 -16.93 -2.18
C LEU A 112 -13.58 -16.64 -3.66
N VAL A 113 -13.71 -17.65 -4.53
CA VAL A 113 -13.59 -17.46 -5.99
C VAL A 113 -14.75 -16.62 -6.54
N ILE A 114 -15.98 -16.85 -6.08
CA ILE A 114 -17.14 -16.04 -6.47
C ILE A 114 -16.96 -14.59 -6.01
N ALA A 115 -16.51 -14.36 -4.77
CA ALA A 115 -16.24 -13.02 -4.28
C ALA A 115 -15.13 -12.32 -5.10
N GLY A 116 -14.04 -13.03 -5.39
CA GLY A 116 -12.96 -12.54 -6.25
C GLY A 116 -13.44 -12.18 -7.66
N LEU A 117 -14.30 -13.00 -8.27
CA LEU A 117 -14.91 -12.72 -9.56
C LEU A 117 -15.76 -11.45 -9.54
N VAL A 118 -16.57 -11.25 -8.49
CA VAL A 118 -17.38 -10.04 -8.33
C VAL A 118 -16.49 -8.79 -8.24
N ILE A 119 -15.37 -8.86 -7.50
CA ILE A 119 -14.43 -7.73 -7.39
C ILE A 119 -13.78 -7.42 -8.74
N ILE A 120 -13.36 -8.43 -9.50
CA ILE A 120 -12.79 -8.26 -10.86
C ILE A 120 -13.82 -7.59 -11.79
N LEU A 121 -15.08 -8.03 -11.77
CA LEU A 121 -16.14 -7.43 -12.57
C LEU A 121 -16.47 -5.99 -12.14
N LEU A 122 -16.41 -5.69 -10.85
CA LEU A 122 -16.66 -4.35 -10.33
C LEU A 122 -15.55 -3.38 -10.74
N ASP A 123 -14.29 -3.81 -10.73
CA ASP A 123 -13.16 -3.03 -11.26
C ASP A 123 -13.34 -2.75 -12.76
N GLU A 124 -13.79 -3.73 -13.55
CA GLU A 124 -14.06 -3.55 -14.98
C GLU A 124 -15.21 -2.56 -15.24
N LEU A 125 -16.28 -2.61 -14.42
CA LEU A 125 -17.40 -1.67 -14.52
C LEU A 125 -16.92 -0.23 -14.29
N LEU A 126 -16.08 -0.02 -13.26
CA LEU A 126 -15.52 1.29 -12.96
C LEU A 126 -14.57 1.78 -14.08
N GLN A 127 -13.70 0.91 -14.59
CA GLN A 127 -12.76 1.25 -15.67
C GLN A 127 -13.43 1.51 -17.02
N LYS A 128 -14.59 0.90 -17.31
CA LYS A 128 -15.36 1.14 -18.55
C LYS A 128 -16.10 2.48 -18.58
N GLY A 129 -15.88 3.35 -17.59
CA GLY A 129 -16.38 4.73 -17.58
C GLY A 129 -17.66 4.94 -16.77
N TYR A 130 -18.15 3.91 -16.07
CA TYR A 130 -19.19 4.10 -15.05
C TYR A 130 -18.62 4.64 -13.73
N GLY A 131 -17.29 4.62 -13.56
CA GLY A 131 -16.58 5.21 -12.43
C GLY A 131 -15.83 6.49 -12.81
N PHE A 132 -15.58 7.34 -11.80
CA PHE A 132 -14.75 8.56 -11.95
C PHE A 132 -13.24 8.28 -12.05
N GLY A 133 -12.81 7.02 -11.85
CA GLY A 133 -11.40 6.63 -11.81
C GLY A 133 -11.21 5.11 -11.81
N SER A 134 -10.00 4.67 -11.45
CA SER A 134 -9.66 3.23 -11.34
C SER A 134 -10.36 2.59 -10.13
N GLY A 135 -10.86 1.36 -10.29
CA GLY A 135 -11.47 0.62 -9.19
C GLY A 135 -10.48 0.30 -8.07
N ILE A 136 -9.25 -0.06 -8.43
CA ILE A 136 -8.16 -0.37 -7.50
C ILE A 136 -7.93 0.78 -6.50
N SER A 137 -7.77 2.02 -6.98
CA SER A 137 -7.50 3.17 -6.11
C SER A 137 -8.68 3.47 -5.19
N LEU A 138 -9.91 3.32 -5.68
CA LEU A 138 -11.12 3.56 -4.89
C LEU A 138 -11.26 2.56 -3.74
N PHE A 139 -10.98 1.27 -3.99
CA PHE A 139 -11.05 0.24 -2.96
C PHE A 139 -9.99 0.44 -1.86
N ILE A 140 -8.76 0.79 -2.24
CA ILE A 140 -7.70 1.10 -1.26
C ILE A 140 -8.09 2.31 -0.43
N ALA A 141 -8.48 3.43 -1.07
CA ALA A 141 -8.83 4.65 -0.37
C ALA A 141 -10.01 4.45 0.60
N THR A 142 -11.02 3.68 0.20
CA THR A 142 -12.18 3.39 1.05
C THR A 142 -11.78 2.59 2.30
N ASN A 143 -10.97 1.54 2.14
CA ASN A 143 -10.55 0.70 3.26
C ASN A 143 -9.64 1.47 4.24
N VAL A 144 -8.74 2.32 3.74
CA VAL A 144 -7.89 3.16 4.58
C VAL A 144 -8.73 4.17 5.36
N CYS A 145 -9.67 4.85 4.71
CA CYS A 145 -10.60 5.77 5.37
C CYS A 145 -11.45 5.07 6.43
N GLU A 146 -11.97 3.88 6.14
CA GLU A 146 -12.70 3.04 7.10
C GLU A 146 -11.83 2.71 8.32
N SER A 147 -10.58 2.29 8.12
CA SER A 147 -9.65 1.97 9.21
C SER A 147 -9.33 3.18 10.08
N ILE A 148 -9.11 4.36 9.47
CA ILE A 148 -8.84 5.61 10.19
C ILE A 148 -10.05 6.02 11.03
N VAL A 149 -11.25 5.98 10.45
CA VAL A 149 -12.50 6.32 11.16
C VAL A 149 -12.76 5.32 12.29
N TRP A 150 -12.54 4.03 12.05
CA TRP A 150 -12.70 2.99 13.06
C TRP A 150 -11.75 3.20 14.23
N LYS A 151 -10.45 3.43 13.99
CA LYS A 151 -9.47 3.70 15.05
C LYS A 151 -9.73 5.03 15.80
N ALA A 152 -10.36 6.00 15.14
CA ALA A 152 -10.73 7.26 15.77
C ALA A 152 -11.98 7.15 16.66
N PHE A 153 -12.99 6.38 16.22
CA PHE A 153 -14.34 6.36 16.79
C PHE A 153 -14.84 4.97 17.25
N SER A 154 -13.96 3.96 17.41
CA SER A 154 -14.39 2.62 17.78
C SER A 154 -15.08 2.60 19.17
N PRO A 155 -16.32 2.09 19.26
CA PRO A 155 -17.09 2.03 20.51
C PRO A 155 -16.76 0.81 21.37
N THR A 156 -15.81 -0.03 20.95
CA THR A 156 -15.35 -1.20 21.66
C THR A 156 -14.60 -0.80 22.92
N THR A 157 -14.80 -1.56 24.00
CA THR A 157 -14.08 -1.37 25.27
C THR A 157 -13.13 -2.54 25.50
N ILE A 158 -11.89 -2.23 25.87
CA ILE A 158 -10.88 -3.21 26.26
C ILE A 158 -10.56 -2.95 27.72
N ASN A 159 -10.61 -4.00 28.54
CA ASN A 159 -10.35 -3.89 29.97
C ASN A 159 -8.94 -4.39 30.28
N THR A 160 -7.97 -3.47 30.33
CA THR A 160 -6.55 -3.78 30.63
C THR A 160 -6.29 -3.82 32.16
N GLY A 161 -7.30 -4.19 32.95
CA GLY A 161 -7.17 -4.35 34.42
C GLY A 161 -7.22 -3.05 35.23
N ARG A 162 -7.39 -1.87 34.58
CA ARG A 162 -7.60 -0.57 35.23
C ARG A 162 -9.00 0.02 35.05
N GLY A 163 -9.91 -0.76 34.45
CA GLY A 163 -11.27 -0.35 34.08
C GLY A 163 -11.52 -0.48 32.58
N PRO A 164 -12.78 -0.34 32.12
CA PRO A 164 -13.11 -0.37 30.69
C PRO A 164 -12.56 0.90 30.02
N GLU A 165 -11.62 0.72 29.10
CA GLU A 165 -11.09 1.80 28.28
C GLU A 165 -11.67 1.66 26.86
N PHE A 166 -12.20 2.74 26.30
CA PHE A 166 -12.63 2.73 24.90
C PHE A 166 -11.41 2.64 23.98
N GLU A 167 -11.53 1.86 22.91
CA GLU A 167 -10.48 1.68 21.91
C GLU A 167 -10.33 2.93 21.02
N GLY A 168 -11.43 3.66 20.78
CA GLY A 168 -11.44 4.83 19.91
C GLY A 168 -10.78 6.04 20.56
N ALA A 169 -9.79 6.64 19.88
CA ALA A 169 -9.02 7.77 20.41
C ALA A 169 -9.90 8.95 20.90
N VAL A 170 -10.99 9.25 20.17
CA VAL A 170 -11.89 10.38 20.50
C VAL A 170 -12.87 9.99 21.62
N LEU A 171 -13.44 8.79 21.55
CA LEU A 171 -14.39 8.30 22.57
C LEU A 171 -13.69 8.08 23.92
N ALA A 172 -12.45 7.57 23.90
CA ALA A 172 -11.62 7.42 25.08
C ALA A 172 -11.33 8.76 25.76
N LEU A 173 -11.01 9.83 25.02
CA LEU A 173 -10.83 11.15 25.63
C LEU A 173 -12.11 11.65 26.28
N VAL A 174 -13.24 11.56 25.59
CA VAL A 174 -14.50 12.08 26.14
C VAL A 174 -14.87 11.30 27.40
N HIS A 175 -14.71 9.97 27.40
CA HIS A 175 -14.97 9.14 28.58
C HIS A 175 -13.99 9.40 29.73
N LEU A 176 -12.68 9.46 29.47
CA LEU A 176 -11.66 9.72 30.49
C LEU A 176 -11.78 11.13 31.08
N LEU A 177 -12.10 12.13 30.25
CA LEU A 177 -12.27 13.52 30.68
C LEU A 177 -13.52 13.73 31.57
N ILE A 178 -14.58 12.95 31.33
CA ILE A 178 -15.83 13.01 32.12
C ILE A 178 -15.73 12.18 33.40
N THR A 179 -15.07 11.02 33.37
CA THR A 179 -15.13 10.02 34.45
C THR A 179 -14.05 10.22 35.51
N TRP A 180 -12.89 10.81 35.17
CA TRP A 180 -11.77 10.95 36.10
C TRP A 180 -11.71 12.32 36.81
N PRO A 181 -11.53 12.37 38.15
CA PRO A 181 -11.48 13.63 38.91
C PRO A 181 -10.20 14.45 38.67
N ASN A 182 -9.09 13.81 38.28
CA ASN A 182 -7.80 14.47 38.01
C ASN A 182 -7.62 14.77 36.51
N LYS A 183 -8.10 15.94 36.07
CA LYS A 183 -8.10 16.36 34.66
C LYS A 183 -6.71 16.40 34.02
N SER A 184 -5.66 16.74 34.76
CA SER A 184 -4.28 16.85 34.24
C SER A 184 -3.61 15.49 34.02
N LEU A 185 -3.89 14.51 34.89
CA LEU A 185 -3.37 13.15 34.76
C LEU A 185 -4.12 12.38 33.68
N ALA A 186 -5.45 12.53 33.61
CA ALA A 186 -6.29 11.96 32.57
C ALA A 186 -5.93 12.49 31.16
N LEU A 187 -5.61 13.80 31.03
CA LEU A 187 -5.09 14.36 29.78
C LEU A 187 -3.74 13.74 29.41
N ARG A 188 -2.79 13.61 30.36
CA ARG A 188 -1.47 13.02 30.05
C ARG A 188 -1.57 11.54 29.66
N GLU A 189 -2.45 10.78 30.32
CA GLU A 189 -2.71 9.36 30.03
C GLU A 189 -3.43 9.18 28.68
N ALA A 190 -4.38 10.06 28.34
CA ALA A 190 -5.10 10.03 27.05
C ALA A 190 -4.25 10.52 25.86
N PHE A 191 -3.24 11.37 26.11
CA PHE A 191 -2.32 11.84 25.06
C PHE A 191 -1.11 10.90 24.84
N PHE A 192 -0.64 10.18 25.86
CA PHE A 192 0.58 9.35 25.81
C PHE A 192 0.34 7.88 26.21
N ARG A 193 -0.68 7.21 25.64
CA ARG A 193 -0.90 5.78 25.86
C ARG A 193 -0.03 4.93 24.92
N GLN A 194 0.70 3.95 25.44
CA GLN A 194 1.57 3.11 24.60
C GLN A 194 0.81 1.95 23.91
N ASN A 195 -0.32 1.51 24.48
CA ASN A 195 -1.00 0.29 24.03
C ASN A 195 -2.26 0.53 23.16
N LEU A 196 -2.74 1.78 23.04
CA LEU A 196 -3.98 2.10 22.32
C LEU A 196 -3.81 3.35 21.44
N PRO A 197 -4.67 3.53 20.43
CA PRO A 197 -4.62 4.68 19.53
C PRO A 197 -4.78 6.01 20.31
N ASN A 198 -3.77 6.87 20.25
CA ASN A 198 -3.78 8.16 20.95
C ASN A 198 -4.35 9.29 20.11
N ILE A 199 -4.73 10.37 20.78
CA ILE A 199 -5.02 11.66 20.13
C ILE A 199 -3.78 12.27 19.50
N MET A 200 -2.60 12.04 20.08
CA MET A 200 -1.34 12.44 19.45
C MET A 200 -1.18 11.79 18.08
N ASN A 201 -1.54 10.51 17.96
CA ASN A 201 -1.50 9.76 16.70
C ASN A 201 -2.53 10.31 15.71
N LEU A 202 -3.73 10.65 16.18
CA LEU A 202 -4.77 11.27 15.35
C LEU A 202 -4.33 12.65 14.82
N MET A 203 -3.75 13.47 15.70
CA MET A 203 -3.22 14.79 15.33
C MET A 203 -2.05 14.66 14.35
N ALA A 204 -1.14 13.72 14.60
CA ALA A 204 -0.06 13.40 13.67
C ALA A 204 -0.59 13.00 12.29
N THR A 205 -1.61 12.15 12.22
CA THR A 205 -2.27 11.79 10.95
C THR A 205 -2.84 13.01 10.22
N VAL A 206 -3.50 13.94 10.91
CA VAL A 206 -4.03 15.17 10.30
C VAL A 206 -2.89 16.07 9.76
N VAL A 207 -1.79 16.21 10.51
CA VAL A 207 -0.62 17.00 10.08
C VAL A 207 0.02 16.39 8.85
N ILE A 208 0.20 15.07 8.83
CA ILE A 208 0.77 14.34 7.68
C ILE A 208 -0.16 14.46 6.47
N PHE A 209 -1.47 14.29 6.66
CA PHE A 209 -2.46 14.45 5.60
C PHE A 209 -2.39 15.84 4.95
N ALA A 210 -2.31 16.91 5.77
CA ALA A 210 -2.14 18.27 5.28
C ALA A 210 -0.80 18.47 4.54
N ALA A 211 0.29 17.91 5.06
CA ALA A 211 1.61 17.98 4.43
C ALA A 211 1.64 17.28 3.07
N VAL A 212 0.98 16.11 2.94
CA VAL A 212 0.89 15.37 1.67
C VAL A 212 0.10 16.16 0.63
N ILE A 213 -1.06 16.73 1.00
CA ILE A 213 -1.86 17.58 0.08
C ILE A 213 -1.03 18.77 -0.41
N TYR A 214 -0.30 19.43 0.50
CA TYR A 214 0.57 20.54 0.14
C TYR A 214 1.68 20.11 -0.83
N LEU A 215 2.32 18.95 -0.57
CA LEU A 215 3.39 18.44 -1.41
C LEU A 215 2.89 17.98 -2.79
N GLN A 216 1.65 17.47 -2.87
CA GLN A 216 1.02 17.07 -4.13
C GLN A 216 0.67 18.27 -5.02
N GLY A 217 0.55 19.47 -4.45
CA GLY A 217 0.37 20.73 -5.18
C GLY A 217 1.59 21.17 -6.00
N PHE A 218 2.79 20.66 -5.72
CA PHE A 218 3.99 21.04 -6.46
C PHE A 218 3.98 20.48 -7.88
N ARG A 219 3.98 21.39 -8.85
CA ARG A 219 4.06 21.09 -10.27
C ARG A 219 5.02 22.03 -10.97
N VAL A 220 5.85 21.47 -11.84
CA VAL A 220 6.75 22.21 -12.73
C VAL A 220 6.04 22.37 -14.07
N GLU A 221 5.64 23.58 -14.41
CA GLU A 221 4.95 23.87 -15.67
C GLU A 221 5.97 24.15 -16.79
N ILE A 222 5.98 23.30 -17.81
CA ILE A 222 6.81 23.49 -19.00
C ILE A 222 5.95 24.18 -20.07
N PRO A 223 6.32 25.38 -20.55
CA PRO A 223 5.54 26.09 -21.55
C PRO A 223 5.66 25.40 -22.92
N VAL A 224 4.51 24.97 -23.45
CA VAL A 224 4.39 24.34 -24.78
C VAL A 224 3.56 25.23 -25.70
N LYS A 225 3.93 25.27 -26.98
CA LYS A 225 3.20 25.94 -28.05
C LYS A 225 2.75 24.91 -29.08
N SER A 226 1.55 25.05 -29.60
CA SER A 226 1.14 24.25 -30.76
C SER A 226 1.92 24.72 -32.00
N SER A 227 2.52 23.78 -32.72
CA SER A 227 3.10 24.04 -34.04
C SER A 227 2.05 24.03 -35.14
N ARG A 228 0.89 23.38 -34.92
CA ARG A 228 -0.20 23.28 -35.91
C ARG A 228 -1.10 24.51 -35.91
N GLN A 229 -1.39 25.10 -34.75
CA GLN A 229 -2.22 26.29 -34.63
C GLN A 229 -1.42 27.43 -33.99
N ARG A 230 -1.20 28.51 -34.76
CA ARG A 230 -0.51 29.70 -34.28
C ARG A 230 -1.33 30.37 -33.17
N GLY A 231 -0.69 30.72 -32.06
CA GLY A 231 -1.28 31.46 -30.93
C GLY A 231 -1.74 30.59 -29.76
N MET A 232 -1.89 29.28 -29.93
CA MET A 232 -2.25 28.38 -28.84
C MET A 232 -1.02 28.04 -27.98
N ARG A 233 -0.94 28.68 -26.81
CA ARG A 233 0.03 28.38 -25.75
C ARG A 233 -0.65 27.54 -24.67
N GLY A 234 0.04 26.51 -24.22
CA GLY A 234 -0.36 25.70 -23.08
C GLY A 234 0.82 25.50 -22.14
N SER A 235 0.53 25.06 -20.92
CA SER A 235 1.53 24.56 -19.99
C SER A 235 1.37 23.05 -19.90
N TYR A 236 2.46 22.31 -20.01
CA TYR A 236 2.49 20.89 -19.68
C TYR A 236 2.99 20.74 -18.23
N PRO A 237 2.12 20.45 -17.25
CA PRO A 237 2.52 20.33 -15.86
C PRO A 237 3.17 18.98 -15.58
N VAL A 238 4.43 18.99 -15.17
CA VAL A 238 5.12 17.83 -14.60
C VAL A 238 4.95 17.89 -13.08
N ARG A 239 4.08 17.05 -12.53
CA ARG A 239 3.87 16.97 -11.07
C ARG A 239 5.13 16.40 -10.39
N LEU A 240 5.42 16.85 -9.17
CA LEU A 240 6.53 16.33 -8.37
C LEU A 240 6.40 14.81 -8.14
N PHE A 241 5.18 14.35 -7.87
CA PHE A 241 4.83 12.93 -7.86
C PHE A 241 4.56 12.41 -9.28
N TYR A 242 5.61 12.36 -10.08
CA TYR A 242 5.51 12.01 -11.51
C TYR A 242 5.03 10.57 -11.77
N THR A 243 5.51 9.62 -10.96
CA THR A 243 5.13 8.20 -11.00
C THR A 243 3.99 7.85 -10.04
N SER A 244 3.38 8.86 -9.39
CA SER A 244 2.33 8.71 -8.40
C SER A 244 2.68 7.69 -7.30
N ASN A 245 1.78 6.73 -7.06
CA ASN A 245 1.74 5.80 -5.92
C ASN A 245 2.36 4.42 -6.20
N MET A 246 2.73 4.15 -7.45
CA MET A 246 3.21 2.83 -7.85
C MET A 246 4.53 2.43 -7.18
N PRO A 247 5.54 3.31 -7.04
CA PRO A 247 6.81 2.93 -6.43
C PRO A 247 6.68 2.53 -4.96
N ILE A 248 5.83 3.23 -4.18
CA ILE A 248 5.62 2.89 -2.77
C ILE A 248 4.79 1.61 -2.61
N MET A 249 3.81 1.40 -3.49
CA MET A 249 3.05 0.14 -3.51
C MET A 249 3.97 -1.05 -3.83
N LEU A 250 4.88 -0.91 -4.81
CA LEU A 250 5.85 -1.96 -5.16
C LEU A 250 6.87 -2.22 -4.05
N GLN A 251 7.43 -1.16 -3.46
CA GLN A 251 8.39 -1.29 -2.37
C GLN A 251 7.77 -2.00 -1.16
N SER A 252 6.54 -1.65 -0.80
CA SER A 252 5.87 -2.29 0.32
C SER A 252 5.44 -3.73 0.01
N ALA A 253 4.98 -4.00 -1.21
CA ALA A 253 4.69 -5.37 -1.65
C ALA A 253 5.96 -6.25 -1.60
N LEU A 254 7.11 -5.71 -2.04
CA LEU A 254 8.40 -6.39 -1.94
C LEU A 254 8.77 -6.68 -0.48
N THR A 255 8.69 -5.68 0.39
CA THR A 255 9.00 -5.80 1.82
C THR A 255 8.10 -6.84 2.50
N SER A 256 6.80 -6.81 2.19
CA SER A 256 5.84 -7.78 2.71
C SER A 256 6.15 -9.20 2.25
N ASN A 257 6.47 -9.41 0.97
CA ASN A 257 6.87 -10.71 0.44
C ASN A 257 8.15 -11.23 1.11
N VAL A 258 9.14 -10.36 1.36
CA VAL A 258 10.35 -10.71 2.09
C VAL A 258 10.01 -11.15 3.52
N PHE A 259 9.11 -10.43 4.21
CA PHE A 259 8.67 -10.80 5.55
C PHE A 259 7.98 -12.16 5.59
N ILE A 260 7.04 -12.41 4.69
CA ILE A 260 6.33 -13.70 4.59
C ILE A 260 7.31 -14.85 4.37
N ILE A 261 8.23 -14.71 3.42
CA ILE A 261 9.24 -15.73 3.12
C ILE A 261 10.12 -15.96 4.35
N SER A 262 10.58 -14.89 5.00
CA SER A 262 11.43 -14.99 6.18
C SER A 262 10.69 -15.66 7.35
N GLN A 263 9.40 -15.38 7.57
CA GLN A 263 8.59 -15.98 8.61
C GLN A 263 8.33 -17.47 8.33
N MET A 264 8.05 -17.84 7.08
CA MET A 264 7.88 -19.24 6.66
C MET A 264 9.18 -20.05 6.73
N LEU A 265 10.33 -19.44 6.41
CA LEU A 265 11.63 -20.07 6.57
C LEU A 265 11.95 -20.29 8.05
N TYR A 266 11.67 -19.29 8.89
CA TYR A 266 11.88 -19.38 10.33
C TYR A 266 11.01 -20.46 10.98
N SER A 267 9.75 -20.60 10.56
CA SER A 267 8.86 -21.64 11.11
C SER A 267 9.22 -23.07 10.70
N ARG A 268 9.95 -23.26 9.59
CA ARG A 268 10.41 -24.59 9.13
C ARG A 268 11.84 -24.94 9.50
N PHE A 269 12.74 -23.95 9.60
CA PHE A 269 14.19 -24.17 9.77
C PHE A 269 14.79 -23.21 10.79
N THR A 270 14.53 -23.43 12.07
CA THR A 270 15.00 -22.59 13.20
C THR A 270 16.52 -22.64 13.44
N ASP A 271 17.21 -23.71 13.00
CA ASP A 271 18.63 -23.96 13.30
C ASP A 271 19.62 -23.50 12.22
N ASN A 272 19.16 -23.07 11.05
CA ASN A 272 20.06 -22.63 9.98
C ASN A 272 20.58 -21.20 10.23
N LEU A 273 21.91 -21.02 10.20
CA LEU A 273 22.58 -19.72 10.34
C LEU A 273 22.06 -18.67 9.34
N LEU A 274 21.76 -19.07 8.10
CA LEU A 274 21.19 -18.20 7.07
C LEU A 274 19.78 -17.73 7.42
N VAL A 275 18.97 -18.57 8.08
CA VAL A 275 17.59 -18.25 8.46
C VAL A 275 17.58 -17.28 9.64
N ARG A 276 18.48 -17.48 10.63
CA ARG A 276 18.68 -16.53 11.73
C ARG A 276 19.23 -15.18 11.25
N LEU A 277 20.07 -15.16 10.21
CA LEU A 277 20.51 -13.91 9.58
C LEU A 277 19.38 -13.19 8.84
N LEU A 278 18.49 -13.95 8.19
CA LEU A 278 17.33 -13.43 7.46
C LEU A 278 16.32 -12.76 8.39
N GLY A 279 15.98 -13.40 9.50
CA GLY A 279 15.07 -12.83 10.50
C GLY A 279 14.66 -13.83 11.58
N VAL A 280 14.85 -13.45 12.84
CA VAL A 280 14.27 -14.13 14.00
C VAL A 280 12.96 -13.43 14.33
N TRP A 281 11.87 -14.20 14.33
CA TRP A 281 10.53 -13.69 14.62
C TRP A 281 10.14 -14.06 16.05
N GLU A 282 9.86 -13.06 16.89
CA GLU A 282 9.44 -13.22 18.28
C GLU A 282 8.10 -12.48 18.51
N PRO A 283 7.22 -12.99 19.39
CA PRO A 283 6.01 -12.27 19.78
C PRO A 283 6.35 -11.02 20.59
N LEU A 284 5.67 -9.90 20.29
CA LEU A 284 5.95 -8.57 20.89
C LEU A 284 5.60 -8.50 22.40
N GLN A 285 4.66 -9.33 22.86
CA GLN A 285 4.24 -9.47 24.26
C GLN A 285 3.72 -10.90 24.52
N ASP A 286 3.92 -11.40 25.74
CA ASP A 286 3.26 -12.62 26.25
C ASP A 286 1.74 -12.46 26.13
N GLY A 287 1.16 -13.02 25.06
CA GLY A 287 -0.28 -12.99 24.77
C GLY A 287 -0.72 -12.26 23.50
N SER A 288 0.17 -11.59 22.76
CA SER A 288 -0.16 -11.02 21.44
C SER A 288 0.23 -11.99 20.31
N SER A 289 -0.70 -12.33 19.42
CA SER A 289 -0.48 -13.19 18.26
C SER A 289 0.28 -12.52 17.09
N GLN A 290 0.80 -11.31 17.31
CA GLN A 290 1.57 -10.54 16.33
C GLN A 290 3.08 -10.85 16.48
N LEU A 291 3.60 -11.64 15.54
CA LEU A 291 5.04 -11.86 15.43
C LEU A 291 5.73 -10.62 14.86
N HIS A 292 6.77 -10.17 15.54
CA HIS A 292 7.67 -9.12 15.08
C HIS A 292 9.05 -9.71 14.81
N ALA A 293 9.72 -9.24 13.77
CA ALA A 293 11.13 -9.55 13.59
C ALA A 293 11.89 -8.88 14.75
N ALA A 294 12.57 -9.66 15.60
CA ALA A 294 13.36 -9.17 16.74
C ALA A 294 14.84 -9.02 16.38
N SER A 295 15.35 -9.77 15.41
CA SER A 295 16.72 -9.62 14.89
C SER A 295 16.85 -10.12 13.44
N GLY A 296 17.85 -9.63 12.69
CA GLY A 296 18.15 -10.05 11.31
C GLY A 296 17.90 -8.98 10.25
N ILE A 297 18.05 -9.34 8.96
CA ILE A 297 17.80 -8.42 7.83
C ILE A 297 16.34 -7.95 7.83
N ALA A 298 15.40 -8.83 8.20
CA ALA A 298 13.99 -8.50 8.35
C ALA A 298 13.73 -7.48 9.47
N TYR A 299 14.57 -7.46 10.52
CA TYR A 299 14.52 -6.41 11.54
C TYR A 299 14.90 -5.06 10.94
N TYR A 300 16.01 -4.95 10.19
CA TYR A 300 16.42 -3.70 9.55
C TYR A 300 15.45 -3.17 8.48
N MET A 301 14.64 -4.06 7.90
CA MET A 301 13.60 -3.69 6.93
C MET A 301 12.25 -3.35 7.60
N SER A 302 12.05 -3.65 8.88
CA SER A 302 10.80 -3.38 9.58
C SER A 302 10.74 -1.94 10.10
N PRO A 303 9.57 -1.27 10.00
CA PRO A 303 9.41 0.07 10.52
C PRO A 303 9.50 0.07 12.06
N PRO A 304 10.17 1.06 12.67
CA PRO A 304 10.13 1.24 14.13
C PRO A 304 8.71 1.62 14.56
N LEU A 305 8.15 0.90 15.54
CA LEU A 305 6.74 1.03 15.95
C LEU A 305 6.46 2.28 16.81
N SER A 306 7.50 2.91 17.36
CA SER A 306 7.34 4.02 18.30
C SER A 306 8.53 4.95 18.28
N PHE A 307 8.25 6.23 18.52
CA PHE A 307 9.27 7.27 18.70
C PHE A 307 10.29 6.91 19.80
N SER A 308 9.85 6.22 20.86
CA SER A 308 10.72 5.72 21.92
C SER A 308 11.67 4.61 21.45
N GLN A 309 11.20 3.66 20.63
CA GLN A 309 12.03 2.60 20.07
C GLN A 309 13.01 3.14 19.01
N ALA A 310 12.59 4.12 18.23
CA ALA A 310 13.46 4.80 17.27
C ALA A 310 14.62 5.54 17.94
N LEU A 311 14.40 6.08 19.15
CA LEU A 311 15.42 6.76 19.96
C LEU A 311 16.37 5.80 20.67
N LEU A 312 15.91 4.61 21.03
CA LEU A 312 16.72 3.58 21.67
C LEU A 312 17.72 2.95 20.70
N ASP A 313 17.30 2.70 19.45
CA ASP A 313 18.15 2.11 18.41
C ASP A 313 18.31 3.07 17.20
N PRO A 314 19.16 4.12 17.31
CA PRO A 314 19.33 5.11 16.25
C PRO A 314 19.95 4.52 14.96
N ILE A 315 20.76 3.46 15.09
CA ILE A 315 21.38 2.78 13.95
C ILE A 315 20.32 2.06 13.12
N HIS A 316 19.38 1.37 13.77
CA HIS A 316 18.27 0.69 13.09
C HIS A 316 17.43 1.68 12.29
N THR A 317 17.02 2.78 12.95
CA THR A 317 16.24 3.85 12.31
C THR A 317 16.97 4.48 11.11
N ALA A 318 18.28 4.71 11.22
CA ALA A 318 19.07 5.27 10.14
C ALA A 318 19.17 4.32 8.93
N VAL A 319 19.40 3.02 9.17
CA VAL A 319 19.46 2.01 8.10
C VAL A 319 18.11 1.87 7.41
N TYR A 320 17.02 1.81 8.17
CA TYR A 320 15.66 1.76 7.62
C TYR A 320 15.34 3.00 6.76
N LEU A 321 15.69 4.19 7.23
CA LEU A 321 15.47 5.44 6.49
C LEU A 321 16.25 5.46 5.17
N VAL A 322 17.52 5.08 5.19
CA VAL A 322 18.34 5.01 3.97
C VAL A 322 17.79 3.95 3.01
N TYR A 323 17.42 2.78 3.52
CA TYR A 323 16.84 1.71 2.72
C TYR A 323 15.55 2.16 2.03
N MET A 324 14.60 2.76 2.76
CA MET A 324 13.33 3.23 2.22
C MET A 324 13.53 4.29 1.13
N ILE A 325 14.36 5.31 1.37
CA ILE A 325 14.58 6.39 0.41
C ILE A 325 15.26 5.85 -0.86
N VAL A 326 16.30 5.02 -0.70
CA VAL A 326 17.04 4.45 -1.84
C VAL A 326 16.15 3.50 -2.64
N ALA A 327 15.41 2.61 -1.98
CA ALA A 327 14.48 1.70 -2.63
C ALA A 327 13.40 2.46 -3.40
N CYS A 328 12.72 3.44 -2.78
CA CYS A 328 11.69 4.24 -3.44
C CYS A 328 12.25 5.06 -4.62
N ALA A 329 13.46 5.61 -4.50
CA ALA A 329 14.10 6.35 -5.59
C ALA A 329 14.49 5.46 -6.77
N ILE A 330 15.02 4.26 -6.51
CA ILE A 330 15.38 3.28 -7.56
C ILE A 330 14.11 2.77 -8.25
N PHE A 331 13.11 2.32 -7.48
CA PHE A 331 11.84 1.85 -8.03
C PHE A 331 11.12 2.94 -8.82
N SER A 332 11.16 4.20 -8.38
CA SER A 332 10.57 5.28 -9.15
C SER A 332 11.29 5.52 -10.47
N LYS A 333 12.62 5.36 -10.55
CA LYS A 333 13.35 5.53 -11.81
C LYS A 333 13.06 4.38 -12.78
N THR A 334 13.11 3.14 -12.31
CA THR A 334 12.83 1.97 -13.15
C THR A 334 11.37 1.98 -13.62
N TRP A 335 10.44 2.46 -12.78
CA TRP A 335 9.03 2.54 -13.16
C TRP A 335 8.75 3.51 -14.31
N ILE A 336 9.48 4.63 -14.42
CA ILE A 336 9.31 5.55 -15.55
C ILE A 336 9.62 4.86 -16.88
N GLU A 337 10.65 4.03 -16.90
CA GLU A 337 11.07 3.30 -18.08
C GLU A 337 10.03 2.22 -18.45
N VAL A 338 9.54 1.48 -17.46
CA VAL A 338 8.52 0.43 -17.64
C VAL A 338 7.14 0.99 -18.00
N SER A 339 6.76 2.14 -17.44
CA SER A 339 5.44 2.74 -17.62
C SER A 339 5.26 3.44 -18.97
N GLY A 340 6.29 3.50 -19.83
CA GLY A 340 6.24 4.26 -21.09
C GLY A 340 6.08 5.77 -20.88
N SER A 341 6.40 6.26 -19.68
CA SER A 341 6.45 7.70 -19.35
C SER A 341 7.88 8.23 -19.40
N SER A 342 8.75 7.53 -20.12
CA SER A 342 10.13 7.94 -20.28
C SER A 342 10.23 9.30 -20.97
N PRO A 343 11.29 10.08 -20.74
CA PRO A 343 11.48 11.36 -21.42
C PRO A 343 11.45 11.24 -22.95
N ARG A 344 11.77 10.05 -23.48
CA ARG A 344 11.74 9.75 -24.92
C ARG A 344 10.31 9.54 -25.41
N ASP A 345 9.50 8.80 -24.66
CA ASP A 345 8.12 8.48 -25.03
C ASP A 345 7.24 9.72 -24.93
N VAL A 346 7.40 10.51 -23.86
CA VAL A 346 6.69 11.79 -23.70
C VAL A 346 7.09 12.78 -24.80
N ALA A 347 8.38 12.85 -25.16
CA ALA A 347 8.81 13.70 -26.26
C ALA A 347 8.22 13.25 -27.62
N LYS A 348 8.11 11.94 -27.85
CA LYS A 348 7.46 11.37 -29.04
C LYS A 348 5.97 11.70 -29.06
N GLN A 349 5.28 11.54 -27.94
CA GLN A 349 3.85 11.85 -27.80
C GLN A 349 3.57 13.34 -28.02
N LEU A 350 4.37 14.24 -27.42
CA LEU A 350 4.26 15.68 -27.65
C LEU A 350 4.49 16.04 -29.13
N LYS A 351 5.43 15.37 -29.78
CA LYS A 351 5.70 15.54 -31.21
C LYS A 351 4.53 15.09 -32.09
N GLU A 352 3.93 13.95 -31.80
CA GLU A 352 2.75 13.42 -32.52
C GLU A 352 1.54 14.35 -32.37
N GLN A 353 1.38 14.97 -31.20
CA GLN A 353 0.37 16.00 -30.95
C GLN A 353 0.68 17.35 -31.62
N GLY A 354 1.88 17.52 -32.18
CA GLY A 354 2.32 18.77 -32.79
C GLY A 354 2.61 19.88 -31.78
N LEU A 355 2.96 19.52 -30.55
CA LEU A 355 3.36 20.44 -29.48
C LEU A 355 4.90 20.58 -29.49
N VAL A 356 5.37 21.82 -29.46
CA VAL A 356 6.79 22.16 -29.39
C VAL A 356 7.01 23.06 -28.19
N MET A 357 8.10 22.87 -27.45
CA MET A 357 8.43 23.74 -26.32
C MET A 357 8.63 25.20 -26.77
N ALA A 358 8.10 26.16 -26.00
CA ALA A 358 8.28 27.58 -26.31
C ALA A 358 9.78 27.96 -26.17
N GLY A 359 10.33 28.66 -27.18
CA GLY A 359 11.72 29.12 -27.17
C GLY A 359 12.80 28.09 -27.56
N HIS A 360 12.45 26.82 -27.75
CA HIS A 360 13.41 25.74 -28.05
C HIS A 360 13.10 25.05 -29.39
N ARG A 361 14.15 24.56 -30.08
CA ARG A 361 14.01 23.68 -31.26
C ARG A 361 13.56 22.29 -30.81
N GLU A 362 13.00 21.49 -31.72
CA GLU A 362 12.49 20.14 -31.39
C GLU A 362 13.53 19.24 -30.70
N GLN A 363 14.81 19.34 -31.08
CA GLN A 363 15.90 18.58 -30.45
C GLN A 363 16.21 19.03 -29.02
N SER A 364 16.02 20.32 -28.69
CA SER A 364 16.26 20.81 -27.33
C SER A 364 15.09 20.54 -26.37
N MET A 365 13.88 20.26 -26.89
CA MET A 365 12.76 19.80 -26.07
C MET A 365 13.09 18.49 -25.33
N TYR A 366 13.64 17.50 -26.04
CA TYR A 366 14.05 16.24 -25.43
C TYR A 366 15.13 16.45 -24.35
N LYS A 367 16.07 17.37 -24.57
CA LYS A 367 17.15 17.66 -23.62
C LYS A 367 16.62 18.24 -22.30
N GLU A 368 15.65 19.14 -22.37
CA GLU A 368 14.96 19.67 -21.19
C GLU A 368 14.12 18.60 -20.48
N LEU A 369 13.32 17.82 -21.21
CA LEU A 369 12.52 16.73 -20.63
C LEU A 369 13.41 15.68 -19.94
N LYS A 370 14.56 15.34 -20.54
CA LYS A 370 15.54 14.41 -19.97
C LYS A 370 16.18 14.95 -18.68
N ARG A 371 16.24 16.28 -18.49
CA ARG A 371 16.73 16.88 -17.26
C ARG A 371 15.65 16.90 -16.18
N VAL A 372 14.41 17.25 -16.54
CA VAL A 372 13.31 17.47 -15.59
C VAL A 372 12.65 16.18 -15.13
N ILE A 373 12.33 15.25 -16.02
CA ILE A 373 11.53 14.05 -15.67
C ILE A 373 12.27 13.10 -14.72
N PRO A 374 13.52 12.69 -14.98
CA PRO A 374 14.22 11.75 -14.09
C PRO A 374 14.56 12.39 -12.73
N THR A 375 14.81 13.70 -12.68
CA THR A 375 15.06 14.42 -11.42
C THR A 375 13.77 14.56 -10.62
N ALA A 376 12.67 14.95 -11.27
CA ALA A 376 11.35 15.03 -10.64
C ALA A 376 10.91 13.68 -10.07
N ALA A 377 11.10 12.59 -10.80
CA ALA A 377 10.69 11.28 -10.32
C ALA A 377 11.61 10.69 -9.24
N ALA A 378 12.93 10.86 -9.34
CA ALA A 378 13.84 10.41 -8.30
C ALA A 378 13.61 11.18 -6.99
N PHE A 379 13.42 12.50 -7.09
CA PHE A 379 13.13 13.36 -5.96
C PHE A 379 11.72 13.10 -5.41
N GLY A 380 10.73 12.93 -6.28
CA GLY A 380 9.37 12.54 -5.90
C GLY A 380 9.33 11.23 -5.13
N GLY A 381 9.97 10.17 -5.64
CA GLY A 381 10.09 8.88 -4.96
C GLY A 381 10.80 8.98 -3.61
N ALA A 382 11.88 9.77 -3.53
CA ALA A 382 12.59 10.02 -2.28
C ALA A 382 11.72 10.79 -1.26
N CYS A 383 11.00 11.83 -1.68
CA CYS A 383 10.07 12.58 -0.84
C CYS A 383 8.94 11.71 -0.29
N ILE A 384 8.35 10.84 -1.12
CA ILE A 384 7.33 9.88 -0.68
C ILE A 384 7.94 8.93 0.38
N GLY A 385 9.16 8.43 0.15
CA GLY A 385 9.86 7.58 1.13
C GLY A 385 10.06 8.27 2.47
N VAL A 386 10.53 9.54 2.47
CA VAL A 386 10.69 10.33 3.70
C VAL A 386 9.34 10.56 4.40
N LEU A 387 8.27 10.86 3.65
CA LEU A 387 6.93 11.05 4.22
C LEU A 387 6.40 9.77 4.87
N SER A 388 6.65 8.61 4.25
CA SER A 388 6.24 7.32 4.83
C SER A 388 6.98 7.07 6.15
N VAL A 389 8.30 7.21 6.16
CA VAL A 389 9.12 6.97 7.35
C VAL A 389 8.75 7.94 8.48
N THR A 390 8.58 9.22 8.16
CA THR A 390 8.16 10.21 9.17
C THR A 390 6.77 9.90 9.72
N SER A 391 5.85 9.45 8.87
CA SER A 391 4.52 9.03 9.30
C SER A 391 4.55 7.80 10.21
N ASP A 392 5.36 6.80 9.89
CA ASP A 392 5.52 5.60 10.72
C ASP A 392 6.18 5.96 12.06
N MET A 393 7.20 6.83 12.07
CA MET A 393 7.86 7.30 13.29
C MET A 393 6.97 8.15 14.21
N LEU A 394 6.08 8.97 13.63
CA LEU A 394 5.10 9.78 14.36
C LEU A 394 3.95 8.93 14.94
N GLY A 395 3.86 7.65 14.57
CA GLY A 395 2.81 6.74 15.05
C GLY A 395 1.43 7.10 14.52
N ALA A 396 1.31 7.54 13.26
CA ALA A 396 0.02 7.85 12.64
C ALA A 396 -0.98 6.67 12.75
N LEU A 397 -2.29 6.97 12.82
CA LEU A 397 -3.37 5.98 12.99
C LEU A 397 -3.54 4.94 11.86
N GLY A 398 -2.65 4.95 10.88
CA GLY A 398 -2.47 3.91 9.87
C GLY A 398 -0.99 3.88 9.46
N SER A 399 -0.56 2.83 8.77
CA SER A 399 0.78 2.85 8.18
C SER A 399 0.91 4.05 7.24
N GLY A 400 2.05 4.74 7.27
CA GLY A 400 2.27 5.95 6.50
C GLY A 400 2.09 5.74 4.99
N THR A 401 2.46 4.55 4.52
CA THR A 401 2.19 4.09 3.15
C THR A 401 0.70 4.12 2.81
N SER A 402 -0.18 3.67 3.71
CA SER A 402 -1.62 3.58 3.47
C SER A 402 -2.28 4.96 3.44
N ILE A 403 -1.86 5.86 4.34
CA ILE A 403 -2.34 7.25 4.35
C ILE A 403 -1.92 7.95 3.05
N LEU A 404 -0.67 7.77 2.63
CA LEU A 404 -0.17 8.30 1.37
C LEU A 404 -1.05 7.81 0.20
N LEU A 405 -1.28 6.50 0.09
CA LEU A 405 -2.11 5.90 -0.97
C LEU A 405 -3.56 6.40 -0.99
N ALA A 406 -4.12 6.84 0.15
CA ALA A 406 -5.48 7.34 0.22
C ALA A 406 -5.61 8.81 -0.18
N VAL A 407 -4.55 9.62 -0.01
CA VAL A 407 -4.55 11.05 -0.35
C VAL A 407 -4.32 11.28 -1.84
N THR A 408 -3.46 10.46 -2.44
CA THR A 408 -2.91 10.67 -3.78
C THR A 408 -3.74 10.07 -4.90
#